data_AF-A0A519QCF7-F1
#
_entry.id   AF-A0A519QCF7-F1
#
_cell.length_a   1.000
_cell.length_b   1.000
_cell.length_c   1.000
_cell.angle_alpha   90.00
_cell.angle_beta   90.00
_cell.angle_gamma   90.00
#
_symmetry.space_group_name_H-M   'P 1'
#
loop_
_entity.id
_entity.type
_entity.pdbx_description
1 polymer ?
#
loop_
_entity_poly.entity_id
_entity_poly.type
_entity_poly.pdbx_seq_one_letter_code
_entity_poly.pdbx_strand_id
1 'polypeptide(L)'
;MDSSATPVFEIEAAATPGPLVFASPHSGDRYPADMRPRADLPERSLRSAEDALVDRLIATGPSQGAALIRAHIGRGYVDLNRPPHALDPLLIEGVEGTTCPKTRAGYGVVARLTGDGQAFYDR
;
A
#
# COMPACT_ATOMS: atom_id res chain seq x y z
N MET A 1 10.97 -1.88 -24.24
CA MET A 1 10.82 -1.35 -22.87
C MET A 1 9.44 -0.76 -22.80
N ASP A 2 8.51 -1.44 -22.15
CA ASP A 2 7.12 -1.02 -22.07
C ASP A 2 7.00 0.21 -21.17
N SER A 3 6.83 1.40 -21.77
CA SER A 3 6.65 2.65 -21.04
C SER A 3 5.20 2.89 -20.63
N SER A 4 4.32 1.88 -20.70
CA SER A 4 2.89 2.00 -20.37
C SER A 4 2.53 1.59 -18.94
N ALA A 5 3.47 1.11 -18.14
CA ALA A 5 3.20 0.73 -16.77
C ALA A 5 2.99 1.98 -15.88
N THR A 6 1.77 2.16 -15.37
CA THR A 6 1.47 3.16 -14.34
C THR A 6 2.48 3.05 -13.19
N PRO A 7 3.10 4.18 -12.76
CA PRO A 7 4.10 4.13 -11.72
C PRO A 7 3.51 3.62 -10.40
N VAL A 8 4.34 3.05 -9.52
CA VAL A 8 3.89 2.53 -8.21
C VAL A 8 3.37 3.65 -7.31
N PHE A 9 3.98 4.83 -7.42
CA PHE A 9 3.58 6.06 -6.76
C PHE A 9 3.93 7.23 -7.66
N GLU A 10 3.35 8.39 -7.37
CA GLU A 10 3.68 9.64 -8.01
C GLU A 10 4.08 10.69 -6.98
N ILE A 11 4.95 11.61 -7.42
CA ILE A 11 5.31 12.81 -6.67
C ILE A 11 4.82 14.00 -7.47
N GLU A 12 3.97 14.81 -6.86
CA GLU A 12 3.48 16.06 -7.43
C GLU A 12 4.12 17.23 -6.68
N ALA A 13 4.96 17.97 -7.39
CA ALA A 13 5.59 19.16 -6.84
C ALA A 13 4.57 20.30 -6.73
N ALA A 14 4.68 21.11 -5.67
CA ALA A 14 3.96 22.37 -5.58
C ALA A 14 4.58 23.41 -6.53
N ALA A 15 3.75 24.24 -7.17
CA ALA A 15 4.22 25.30 -8.07
C ALA A 15 5.06 26.36 -7.35
N THR A 16 4.77 26.60 -6.07
CA THR A 16 5.59 27.42 -5.16
C THR A 16 5.78 26.63 -3.87
N PRO A 17 6.90 25.89 -3.73
CA PRO A 17 7.09 24.97 -2.61
C PRO A 17 7.16 25.68 -1.25
N GLY A 18 6.34 25.20 -0.31
CA GLY A 18 6.39 25.53 1.12
C GLY A 18 7.09 24.43 1.94
N PRO A 19 7.01 24.50 3.28
CA PRO A 19 7.69 23.56 4.18
C PRO A 19 6.96 22.22 4.36
N LEU A 20 5.84 22.00 3.66
CA LEU A 20 4.97 20.84 3.86
C LEU A 20 5.09 19.84 2.71
N VAL A 21 5.13 18.55 3.08
CA VAL A 21 4.99 17.42 2.17
C VAL A 21 3.93 16.50 2.77
N PHE A 22 2.90 16.16 1.99
CA PHE A 22 1.90 15.17 2.37
C PHE A 22 2.12 13.88 1.60
N ALA A 23 1.98 12.75 2.29
CA ALA A 23 2.05 11.43 1.69
C ALA A 23 0.74 10.68 1.94
N SER A 24 0.15 10.14 0.88
CA SER A 24 -0.90 9.13 0.97
C SER A 24 -0.35 7.79 0.44
N PRO A 25 0.29 7.00 1.32
CA PRO A 25 0.89 5.71 0.92
C PRO A 25 -0.16 4.62 0.71
N HIS A 26 -1.42 4.86 1.10
CA HIS A 26 -2.45 3.82 1.30
C HIS A 26 -3.72 4.02 0.48
N SER A 27 -3.81 5.08 -0.34
CA SER A 27 -4.96 5.33 -1.22
C SER A 27 -4.93 4.61 -2.56
N GLY A 28 -3.83 3.93 -2.89
CA GLY A 28 -3.76 3.14 -4.11
C GLY A 28 -4.75 1.99 -4.09
N ASP A 29 -5.38 1.72 -5.24
CA ASP A 29 -6.38 0.66 -5.44
C ASP A 29 -5.95 -0.35 -6.51
N ARG A 30 -4.75 -0.16 -7.09
CA ARG A 30 -4.21 -1.09 -8.07
C ARG A 30 -3.60 -2.29 -7.38
N TYR A 31 -4.14 -3.47 -7.69
CA TYR A 31 -3.59 -4.76 -7.30
C TYR A 31 -3.04 -5.48 -8.55
N PRO A 32 -1.71 -5.62 -8.67
CA PRO A 32 -1.09 -6.34 -9.79
C PRO A 32 -1.58 -7.79 -9.93
N ALA A 33 -1.59 -8.31 -11.16
CA ALA A 33 -2.07 -9.67 -11.45
C ALA A 33 -1.20 -10.78 -10.81
N ASP A 34 0.07 -10.48 -10.53
CA ASP A 34 0.98 -11.37 -9.81
C ASP A 34 0.72 -11.44 -8.30
N MET A 35 -0.13 -10.56 -7.74
CA MET A 35 -0.59 -10.66 -6.35
C MET A 35 -1.24 -12.03 -6.09
N ARG A 36 -2.10 -12.49 -7.02
CA ARG A 36 -2.82 -13.78 -6.91
C ARG A 36 -3.47 -14.00 -5.52
N PRO A 37 -4.39 -13.11 -5.09
CA PRO A 37 -5.19 -13.40 -3.90
C PRO A 37 -6.01 -14.69 -4.11
N ARG A 38 -6.44 -15.32 -3.02
CA ARG A 38 -7.33 -16.49 -3.07
C ARG A 38 -8.57 -16.20 -3.91
N ALA A 39 -9.00 -17.18 -4.69
CA ALA A 39 -10.00 -16.98 -5.74
C ALA A 39 -11.39 -16.60 -5.20
N ASP A 40 -11.68 -16.94 -3.95
CA ASP A 40 -12.96 -16.69 -3.28
C ASP A 40 -12.93 -15.45 -2.35
N LEU A 41 -11.84 -14.65 -2.38
CA LEU A 41 -11.77 -13.40 -1.62
C LEU A 41 -12.75 -12.38 -2.21
N PRO A 42 -13.73 -11.88 -1.44
CA PRO A 42 -14.63 -10.84 -1.92
C PRO A 42 -13.86 -9.56 -2.25
N GLU A 43 -14.23 -8.88 -3.35
CA GLU A 43 -13.59 -7.61 -3.75
C GLU A 43 -13.63 -6.58 -2.61
N ARG A 44 -14.77 -6.47 -1.90
CA ARG A 44 -14.88 -5.58 -0.73
C ARG A 44 -13.83 -5.87 0.35
N SER A 45 -13.45 -7.13 0.54
CA SER A 45 -12.46 -7.53 1.52
C SER A 45 -11.06 -7.21 1.02
N LEU A 46 -10.76 -7.44 -0.27
CA LEU A 46 -9.52 -6.97 -0.92
C LEU A 46 -9.33 -5.46 -0.69
N ARG A 47 -10.37 -4.68 -0.97
CA ARG A 47 -10.38 -3.22 -0.87
C ARG A 47 -10.48 -2.68 0.56
N SER A 48 -10.85 -3.51 1.54
CA SER A 48 -10.89 -3.11 2.96
C SER A 48 -9.52 -2.71 3.52
N ALA A 49 -8.44 -3.09 2.84
CA ALA A 49 -7.08 -2.70 3.20
C ALA A 49 -6.73 -1.27 2.78
N GLU A 50 -7.50 -0.64 1.89
CA GLU A 50 -7.25 0.71 1.34
C GLU A 50 -7.63 1.80 2.34
N ASP A 51 -6.82 2.86 2.42
CA ASP A 51 -7.25 4.16 2.96
C ASP A 51 -7.89 4.95 1.80
N ALA A 52 -9.05 4.45 1.38
CA ALA A 52 -9.68 4.87 0.13
C ALA A 52 -9.93 6.39 0.10
N LEU A 53 -9.56 7.01 -1.03
CA LEU A 53 -9.82 8.41 -1.36
C LEU A 53 -9.11 9.46 -0.46
N VAL A 54 -8.19 9.06 0.43
CA VAL A 54 -7.41 10.01 1.23
C VAL A 54 -6.53 10.91 0.35
N ASP A 55 -6.02 10.38 -0.78
CA ASP A 55 -5.34 11.15 -1.82
C ASP A 55 -6.20 12.32 -2.35
N ARG A 56 -7.52 12.13 -2.49
CA ARG A 56 -8.45 13.17 -2.93
C ARG A 56 -8.67 14.24 -1.86
N LEU A 57 -8.65 13.86 -0.59
CA LEU A 57 -8.76 14.82 0.52
C LEU A 57 -7.60 15.82 0.53
N ILE A 58 -6.42 15.39 0.09
CA ILE A 58 -5.19 16.22 0.08
C ILE A 58 -4.85 16.79 -1.30
N ALA A 59 -5.66 16.53 -2.33
CA ALA A 59 -5.36 16.85 -3.73
C ALA A 59 -5.14 18.35 -4.01
N THR A 60 -5.66 19.26 -3.17
CA THR A 60 -5.43 20.70 -3.31
C THR A 60 -4.07 21.16 -2.81
N GLY A 61 -3.28 20.29 -2.15
CA GLY A 61 -2.00 20.62 -1.53
C GLY A 61 -1.00 21.35 -2.46
N PRO A 62 -0.74 20.88 -3.69
CA PRO A 62 0.24 21.48 -4.60
C PRO A 62 -0.08 22.93 -4.95
N SER A 63 -1.37 23.27 -5.03
CA SER A 63 -1.86 24.63 -5.27
C SER A 63 -1.66 25.56 -4.07
N GLN A 64 -1.46 25.00 -2.87
CA GLN A 64 -1.27 25.70 -1.59
C GLN A 64 0.18 25.59 -1.07
N GLY A 65 1.11 25.10 -1.90
CA GLY A 65 2.52 24.99 -1.55
C GLY A 65 2.95 23.67 -0.92
N ALA A 66 2.05 22.69 -0.74
CA ALA A 66 2.40 21.37 -0.21
C ALA A 66 2.65 20.36 -1.34
N ALA A 67 3.84 19.76 -1.40
CA ALA A 67 4.09 18.66 -2.33
C ALA A 67 3.34 17.40 -1.90
N LEU A 68 2.91 16.58 -2.86
CA LEU A 68 2.19 15.32 -2.60
C LEU A 68 3.00 14.11 -3.05
N ILE A 69 2.95 13.04 -2.26
CA ILE A 69 3.39 11.70 -2.63
C ILE A 69 2.17 10.78 -2.55
N ARG A 70 1.76 10.16 -3.65
CA ARG A 70 0.53 9.36 -3.72
C ARG A 70 0.82 7.98 -4.27
N ALA A 71 0.44 6.94 -3.53
CA ALA A 71 0.56 5.56 -4.00
C ALA A 71 -0.54 5.23 -5.01
N HIS A 72 -0.19 4.54 -6.09
CA HIS A 72 -1.15 3.93 -7.02
C HIS A 72 -1.38 2.45 -6.68
N ILE A 73 -0.43 1.81 -6.01
CA ILE A 73 -0.53 0.40 -5.61
C ILE A 73 -1.26 0.25 -4.27
N GLY A 74 -2.13 -0.75 -4.19
CA GLY A 74 -2.81 -1.08 -2.94
C GLY A 74 -1.87 -1.63 -1.89
N ARG A 75 -1.99 -1.15 -0.65
CA ARG A 75 -1.16 -1.60 0.48
C ARG A 75 -1.33 -3.07 0.85
N GLY A 76 -2.42 -3.70 0.38
CA GLY A 76 -2.61 -5.15 0.48
C GLY A 76 -1.61 -5.94 -0.37
N TYR A 77 -1.07 -5.36 -1.44
CA TYR A 77 0.01 -5.96 -2.22
C TYR A 77 1.38 -5.68 -1.57
N VAL A 78 1.73 -4.40 -1.41
CA VAL A 78 2.94 -3.95 -0.70
C VAL A 78 2.62 -2.67 0.05
N ASP A 79 2.83 -2.67 1.37
CA ASP A 79 2.63 -1.50 2.23
C ASP A 79 3.85 -0.57 2.18
N LEU A 80 3.71 0.55 1.45
CA LEU A 80 4.76 1.57 1.30
C LEU A 80 5.05 2.36 2.60
N ASN A 81 4.29 2.12 3.67
CA ASN A 81 4.47 2.70 5.00
C ASN A 81 4.92 1.64 6.03
N ARG A 82 5.61 0.60 5.56
CA ARG A 82 6.28 -0.41 6.39
C ARG A 82 7.75 -0.51 6.02
N PRO A 83 8.63 -0.82 6.99
CA PRO A 83 10.02 -1.04 6.68
C PRO A 83 10.17 -2.34 5.86
N PRO A 84 11.14 -2.42 4.92
CA PRO A 84 11.30 -3.59 4.04
C PRO A 84 11.51 -4.92 4.75
N HIS A 85 12.02 -4.91 5.98
CA HIS A 85 12.24 -6.11 6.79
C HIS A 85 11.02 -6.55 7.61
N ALA A 86 9.87 -5.87 7.50
CA ALA A 86 8.62 -6.25 8.18
C ALA A 86 7.92 -7.44 7.50
N LEU A 87 8.69 -8.48 7.16
CA LEU A 87 8.26 -9.69 6.45
C LEU A 87 7.64 -10.69 7.45
N ASP A 88 6.51 -11.30 7.09
CA ASP A 88 5.83 -12.30 7.92
C ASP A 88 6.34 -13.71 7.57
N PRO A 89 7.01 -14.43 8.48
CA PRO A 89 7.52 -15.78 8.22
C PRO A 89 6.41 -16.83 8.04
N LEU A 90 5.16 -16.52 8.43
CA LEU A 90 4.01 -17.37 8.11
C LEU A 90 3.57 -17.24 6.65
N LEU A 91 3.97 -16.16 5.97
CA LEU A 91 3.60 -15.88 4.58
C LEU A 91 4.77 -16.07 3.61
N ILE A 92 6.00 -15.82 4.05
CA ILE A 92 7.19 -15.74 3.19
C ILE A 92 8.22 -16.78 3.63
N GLU A 93 8.51 -17.72 2.74
CA GLU A 93 9.52 -18.75 2.94
C GLU A 93 10.93 -18.13 3.07
N GLY A 94 11.77 -18.72 3.94
CA GLY A 94 13.15 -18.28 4.12
C GLY A 94 13.33 -16.98 4.93
N VAL A 95 12.26 -16.42 5.48
CA VAL A 95 12.34 -15.30 6.43
C VAL A 95 12.52 -15.85 7.83
N GLU A 96 13.63 -15.46 8.47
CA GLU A 96 13.94 -15.80 9.86
C GLU A 96 13.90 -14.55 10.75
N GLY A 97 13.62 -14.73 12.05
CA GLY A 97 13.83 -13.70 13.07
C GLY A 97 12.57 -13.05 13.64
N THR A 98 12.81 -12.06 14.51
CA THR A 98 11.77 -11.39 15.31
C THR A 98 10.96 -10.41 14.47
N THR A 99 9.65 -10.63 14.42
CA THR A 99 8.71 -9.73 13.75
C THR A 99 8.07 -8.74 14.72
N CYS A 100 7.79 -7.52 14.24
CA CYS A 100 7.10 -6.53 15.06
C CYS A 100 5.65 -6.98 15.34
N PRO A 101 4.97 -6.44 16.39
CA PRO A 101 3.60 -6.82 16.72
C PRO A 101 2.63 -6.72 15.53
N LYS A 102 2.81 -5.73 14.65
CA LYS A 102 1.95 -5.50 13.49
C LYS A 102 2.13 -6.58 12.40
N THR A 103 3.36 -7.01 12.15
CA THR A 103 3.66 -8.14 11.26
C THR A 103 3.12 -9.45 11.81
N ARG A 104 3.29 -9.72 13.12
CA ARG A 104 2.68 -10.91 13.76
C ARG A 104 1.16 -10.96 13.64
N ALA A 105 0.53 -9.78 13.65
CA ALA A 105 -0.91 -9.64 13.43
C ALA A 105 -1.34 -9.79 11.95
N GLY A 106 -0.41 -10.06 11.02
CA GLY A 106 -0.70 -10.24 9.59
C GLY A 106 -0.62 -8.98 8.73
N TYR A 107 -0.10 -7.87 9.27
CA TYR A 107 -0.05 -6.56 8.60
C TYR A 107 1.39 -6.05 8.40
N GLY A 108 2.25 -6.94 7.89
CA GLY A 108 3.63 -6.64 7.50
C GLY A 108 3.75 -5.81 6.22
N VAL A 109 4.95 -5.75 5.64
CA VAL A 109 5.20 -5.06 4.35
C VAL A 109 4.48 -5.75 3.19
N VAL A 110 4.36 -7.07 3.24
CA VAL A 110 3.38 -7.84 2.47
C VAL A 110 2.35 -8.34 3.47
N ALA A 111 1.09 -7.94 3.29
CA ALA A 111 0.04 -8.26 4.24
C ALA A 111 -0.47 -9.69 4.03
N ARG A 112 -0.64 -10.44 5.13
CA ARG A 112 -1.31 -11.74 5.12
C ARG A 112 -2.83 -11.59 5.23
N LEU A 113 -3.29 -10.53 5.90
CA LEU A 113 -4.71 -10.25 6.15
C LEU A 113 -5.17 -8.92 5.54
N THR A 114 -6.41 -8.90 5.06
CA THR A 114 -7.16 -7.70 4.65
C THR A 114 -7.51 -6.82 5.86
N GLY A 115 -8.01 -5.59 5.61
CA GLY A 115 -8.45 -4.70 6.69
C GLY A 115 -9.62 -5.25 7.53
N ASP A 116 -10.47 -6.07 6.93
CA ASP A 116 -11.54 -6.82 7.61
C ASP A 116 -11.11 -8.20 8.14
N GLY A 117 -9.80 -8.51 8.12
CA GLY A 117 -9.22 -9.69 8.76
C GLY A 117 -9.33 -11.01 7.99
N GLN A 118 -9.77 -10.98 6.72
CA GLN A 118 -9.75 -12.14 5.83
C GLN A 118 -8.32 -12.41 5.33
N ALA A 119 -7.98 -13.67 5.08
CA ALA A 119 -6.69 -14.01 4.47
C ALA A 119 -6.67 -13.58 3.00
N PHE A 120 -5.55 -12.99 2.57
CA PHE A 120 -5.31 -12.73 1.14
C PHE A 120 -5.00 -14.00 0.37
N TYR A 121 -4.43 -15.04 1.00
CA TYR A 121 -3.89 -16.23 0.35
C TYR A 121 -4.34 -17.52 1.05
N ASP A 122 -4.36 -18.64 0.33
CA ASP A 122 -4.80 -19.97 0.83
C ASP A 122 -3.72 -20.76 1.59
N ARG A 123 -2.57 -20.14 1.86
CA ARG A 123 -1.35 -20.77 2.36
C ARG A 123 -0.96 -20.22 3.72
#